data_AF-A0A3C2BU24-F1
#
_entry.id   AF-A0A3C2BU24-F1
#
_cell.length_a   1.000
_cell.length_b   1.000
_cell.length_c   1.000
_cell.angle_alpha   90.00
_cell.angle_beta   90.00
_cell.angle_gamma   90.00
#
_symmetry.space_group_name_H-M   'P 1'
#
loop_
_entity.id
_entity.type
_entity.pdbx_description
1 polymer ?
#
loop_
_entity_poly.entity_id
_entity_poly.type
_entity_poly.pdbx_seq_one_letter_code
_entity_poly.pdbx_strand_id
1 'polypeptide(L)'
;LSALQSGTISWQHARILVDETANLDAAGAKALEEHFLDPDALNAARGCPPGDLVPGRFRHKARTWRERHHPVSIEKRHSRSAKDRRLDYRPDRDGMAWLSAYLPADQAAGIWDRTTTAARALQGPDESRTLSQLRADVAAIWLLTNNIAGGGTGGTDTGLAGALGGMAVGDGVPSPRAQV
;
A
#
# COMPACT_ATOMS: atom_id res chain seq x y z
N LEU A 1 1.42 14.43 -23.67
CA LEU A 1 2.72 13.75 -23.94
C LEU A 1 3.83 14.68 -24.45
N SER A 2 3.51 15.84 -25.03
CA SER A 2 4.49 16.81 -25.51
C SER A 2 5.48 17.28 -24.43
N ALA A 3 5.04 17.43 -23.18
CA ALA A 3 5.90 17.83 -22.05
C ALA A 3 7.00 16.80 -21.69
N LEU A 4 6.75 15.51 -21.94
CA LEU A 4 7.76 14.45 -21.76
C LEU A 4 8.75 14.46 -22.94
N GLN A 5 8.24 14.67 -24.15
CA GLN A 5 9.06 14.77 -25.36
C GLN A 5 9.95 16.02 -25.36
N SER A 6 9.50 17.12 -24.77
CA SER A 6 10.28 18.36 -24.62
C SER A 6 11.26 18.34 -23.43
N GLY A 7 11.29 17.27 -22.63
CA GLY A 7 12.15 17.16 -21.45
C GLY A 7 11.72 18.03 -20.26
N THR A 8 10.55 18.65 -20.32
CA THR A 8 10.00 19.52 -19.26
C THR A 8 9.58 18.71 -18.02
N ILE A 9 9.29 17.42 -18.19
CA ILE A 9 9.01 16.49 -17.08
C ILE A 9 9.84 15.21 -17.22
N SER A 10 10.21 14.62 -16.09
CA SER A 10 10.88 13.31 -16.07
C SER A 10 9.88 12.18 -16.37
N TRP A 11 10.38 11.00 -16.73
CA TRP A 11 9.57 9.80 -16.88
C TRP A 11 8.78 9.45 -15.60
N GLN A 12 9.37 9.69 -14.42
CA GLN A 12 8.69 9.47 -13.14
C GLN A 12 7.49 10.42 -12.97
N HIS A 13 7.60 11.67 -13.39
CA HIS A 13 6.49 12.62 -13.38
C HIS A 13 5.39 12.22 -14.37
N ALA A 14 5.76 11.77 -15.57
CA ALA A 14 4.79 11.26 -16.55
C ALA A 14 4.05 10.02 -16.01
N ARG A 15 4.76 9.09 -15.35
CA ARG A 15 4.13 7.92 -14.74
C ARG A 15 3.18 8.28 -13.61
N ILE A 16 3.53 9.25 -12.76
CA ILE A 16 2.64 9.78 -11.74
C ILE A 16 1.37 10.36 -12.37
N LEU A 17 1.47 11.13 -13.45
CA LEU A 17 0.30 11.66 -14.16
C LEU A 17 -0.63 10.55 -14.64
N VAL A 18 -0.07 9.50 -15.26
CA VAL A 18 -0.85 8.34 -15.73
C VAL A 18 -1.52 7.61 -14.56
N ASP A 19 -0.80 7.36 -13.46
CA ASP A 19 -1.36 6.71 -12.28
C ASP A 19 -2.54 7.50 -11.70
N GLU A 20 -2.43 8.83 -11.68
CA GLU A 20 -3.43 9.71 -11.07
C GLU A 20 -4.64 9.96 -11.98
N THR A 21 -4.48 9.89 -13.31
CA THR A 21 -5.57 10.02 -14.30
C THR A 21 -6.27 8.70 -14.63
N ALA A 22 -5.69 7.54 -14.33
CA ALA A 22 -6.25 6.21 -14.66
C ALA A 22 -7.67 5.97 -14.14
N ASN A 23 -8.07 6.66 -13.07
CA ASN A 23 -9.41 6.56 -12.46
C ASN A 23 -10.26 7.83 -12.64
N LEU A 24 -9.87 8.73 -13.55
CA LEU A 24 -10.65 9.91 -13.94
C LEU A 24 -11.38 9.65 -15.26
N ASP A 25 -12.47 10.35 -15.47
CA ASP A 25 -13.08 10.46 -16.79
C ASP A 25 -12.22 11.35 -17.70
N ALA A 26 -12.50 11.33 -19.01
CA ALA A 26 -11.71 12.10 -19.99
C ALA A 26 -11.67 13.61 -19.66
N ALA A 27 -12.75 14.15 -19.10
CA ALA A 27 -12.81 15.54 -18.65
C ALA A 27 -11.90 15.80 -17.45
N GLY A 28 -11.92 14.94 -16.43
CA GLY A 28 -11.04 15.04 -15.27
C GLY A 28 -9.57 14.83 -15.61
N ALA A 29 -9.25 13.91 -16.53
CA ALA A 29 -7.89 13.70 -17.01
C ALA A 29 -7.36 14.93 -17.75
N LYS A 30 -8.15 15.51 -18.65
CA LYS A 30 -7.80 16.74 -19.37
C LYS A 30 -7.59 17.92 -18.43
N ALA A 31 -8.48 18.13 -17.46
CA ALA A 31 -8.34 19.20 -16.48
C ALA A 31 -7.10 19.03 -15.59
N LEU A 32 -6.69 17.79 -15.30
CA LEU A 32 -5.45 17.51 -14.56
C LEU A 32 -4.22 17.84 -15.40
N GLU A 33 -4.22 17.45 -16.68
CA GLU A 33 -3.16 17.78 -17.62
C GLU A 33 -3.03 19.29 -17.81
N GLU A 34 -4.13 20.01 -18.02
CA GLU A 34 -4.15 21.48 -18.10
C GLU A 34 -3.61 22.11 -16.80
N HIS A 35 -3.98 21.60 -15.62
CA HIS A 35 -3.51 22.20 -14.36
C HIS A 35 -2.00 22.06 -14.12
N PHE A 36 -1.40 20.95 -14.53
CA PHE A 36 0.00 20.64 -14.23
C PHE A 36 0.95 20.87 -15.41
N LEU A 37 0.50 20.72 -16.65
CA LEU A 37 1.34 20.75 -17.84
C LEU A 37 1.14 21.99 -18.71
N ASP A 38 0.09 22.80 -18.48
CA ASP A 38 -0.10 24.05 -19.21
C ASP A 38 0.86 25.14 -18.67
N PRO A 39 1.81 25.62 -19.50
CA PRO A 39 2.72 26.68 -19.12
C PRO A 39 2.02 28.03 -18.88
N ASP A 40 0.83 28.25 -19.45
CA ASP A 40 0.06 29.49 -19.36
C ASP A 40 -1.04 29.45 -18.29
N ALA A 41 -1.16 28.34 -17.55
CA ALA A 41 -2.13 28.23 -16.47
C ALA A 41 -1.86 29.29 -15.38
N LEU A 42 -2.83 30.19 -15.20
CA LEU A 42 -2.87 31.24 -14.16
C LEU A 42 -2.60 30.73 -12.72
N ASN A 43 -2.68 29.42 -12.49
CA ASN A 43 -2.42 28.74 -11.23
C ASN A 43 -1.51 27.50 -11.39
N ALA A 44 -0.51 27.55 -12.27
CA ALA A 44 0.47 26.48 -12.45
C ALA A 44 1.05 26.04 -11.09
N ALA A 45 0.54 24.90 -10.60
CA ALA A 45 0.91 24.15 -9.40
C ALA A 45 1.66 24.91 -8.27
N ARG A 46 1.14 26.02 -7.71
CA ARG A 46 1.70 26.75 -6.55
C ARG A 46 3.24 26.66 -6.45
N GLY A 47 3.93 27.45 -7.27
CA GLY A 47 5.30 27.90 -7.04
C GLY A 47 6.45 27.10 -7.66
N CYS A 48 6.20 26.01 -8.41
CA CYS A 48 7.28 25.26 -9.07
C CYS A 48 6.74 24.37 -10.19
N PRO A 49 7.31 24.39 -11.42
CA PRO A 49 6.90 23.52 -12.51
C PRO A 49 7.15 22.04 -12.16
N PRO A 50 6.38 21.09 -12.72
CA PRO A 50 6.49 19.68 -12.37
C PRO A 50 7.85 19.06 -12.63
N GLY A 51 8.63 19.58 -13.59
CA GLY A 51 10.01 19.14 -13.84
C GLY A 51 10.96 19.38 -12.66
N ASP A 52 10.74 20.47 -11.92
CA ASP A 52 11.61 20.93 -10.84
C ASP A 52 11.17 20.40 -9.46
N LEU A 53 10.00 19.76 -9.39
CA LEU A 53 9.52 19.11 -8.17
C LEU A 53 10.16 17.73 -8.01
N VAL A 54 10.53 17.40 -6.77
CA VAL A 54 10.85 16.01 -6.42
C VAL A 54 9.61 15.14 -6.68
N PRO A 55 9.72 13.96 -7.33
CA PRO A 55 8.59 13.12 -7.72
C PRO A 55 7.58 12.84 -6.59
N GLY A 56 8.06 12.65 -5.36
CA GLY A 56 7.18 12.46 -4.19
C GLY A 56 6.29 13.67 -3.88
N ARG A 57 6.81 14.90 -4.02
CA ARG A 57 6.02 16.14 -3.85
C ARG A 57 5.04 16.34 -5.00
N PHE A 58 5.45 16.01 -6.22
CA PHE A 58 4.57 16.04 -7.38
C PHE A 58 3.39 15.08 -7.23
N ARG A 59 3.64 13.83 -6.80
CA ARG A 59 2.59 12.84 -6.49
C ARG A 59 1.60 13.37 -5.45
N HIS A 60 2.08 13.99 -4.38
CA HIS A 60 1.19 14.56 -3.36
C HIS A 60 0.31 15.70 -3.90
N LYS A 61 0.88 16.62 -4.71
CA LYS A 61 0.12 17.70 -5.35
C LYS A 61 -0.91 17.16 -6.34
N ALA A 62 -0.53 16.22 -7.20
CA ALA A 62 -1.41 15.60 -8.19
C ALA A 62 -2.59 14.88 -7.51
N ARG A 63 -2.30 14.10 -6.47
CA ARG A 63 -3.32 13.43 -5.65
C ARG A 63 -4.27 14.42 -4.99
N THR A 64 -3.76 15.48 -4.38
CA THR A 64 -4.57 16.52 -3.72
C THR A 64 -5.48 17.23 -4.70
N TRP A 65 -4.96 17.59 -5.89
CA TRP A 65 -5.75 18.21 -6.95
C TRP A 65 -6.88 17.29 -7.39
N ARG A 66 -6.54 16.02 -7.66
CA ARG A 66 -7.50 14.99 -8.05
C ARG A 66 -8.58 14.83 -7.00
N GLU A 67 -8.23 14.75 -5.71
CA GLU A 67 -9.20 14.59 -4.63
C GLU A 67 -10.21 15.75 -4.55
N ARG A 68 -9.80 16.99 -4.89
CA ARG A 68 -10.67 18.17 -4.91
C ARG A 68 -11.57 18.26 -6.14
N HIS A 69 -11.11 17.73 -7.27
CA HIS A 69 -11.80 17.85 -8.57
C HIS A 69 -12.44 16.55 -9.04
N HIS A 70 -12.39 15.49 -8.21
CA HIS A 70 -13.02 14.23 -8.54
C HIS A 70 -14.55 14.36 -8.51
N PRO A 71 -15.27 13.98 -9.58
CA PRO A 71 -16.73 14.16 -9.67
C PRO A 71 -17.52 13.35 -8.63
N VAL A 72 -16.90 12.29 -8.08
CA VAL A 72 -17.46 11.47 -6.99
C VAL A 72 -16.67 11.68 -5.71
N SER A 73 -17.33 11.99 -4.59
CA SER A 73 -16.66 12.17 -3.31
C SER A 73 -15.82 10.94 -2.92
N ILE A 74 -14.74 11.18 -2.16
CA ILE A 74 -13.86 10.11 -1.66
C ILE A 74 -14.64 9.08 -0.83
N GLU A 75 -15.67 9.52 -0.10
CA GLU A 75 -16.57 8.68 0.72
C GLU A 75 -17.45 7.76 -0.13
N LYS A 76 -18.00 8.25 -1.25
CA LYS A 76 -18.80 7.43 -2.19
C LYS A 76 -17.94 6.39 -2.91
N ARG A 77 -16.69 6.71 -3.25
CA ARG A 77 -15.75 5.73 -3.82
C ARG A 77 -15.30 4.71 -2.78
N HIS A 78 -14.97 5.17 -1.57
CA HIS A 78 -14.57 4.31 -0.47
C HIS A 78 -15.68 3.33 -0.09
N SER A 79 -16.93 3.80 0.04
CA SER A 79 -18.09 2.94 0.34
C SER A 79 -18.42 1.94 -0.77
N ARG A 80 -18.14 2.26 -2.04
CA ARG A 80 -18.27 1.31 -3.15
C ARG A 80 -17.16 0.27 -3.11
N SER A 81 -15.90 0.67 -3.04
CA SER A 81 -14.75 -0.24 -3.01
C SER A 81 -14.67 -1.07 -1.72
N ALA A 82 -15.22 -0.58 -0.60
CA ALA A 82 -15.32 -1.35 0.64
C ALA A 82 -16.22 -2.58 0.50
N LYS A 83 -17.15 -2.61 -0.47
CA LYS A 83 -17.99 -3.80 -0.75
C LYS A 83 -17.24 -4.89 -1.52
N ASP A 84 -16.19 -4.51 -2.25
CA ASP A 84 -15.36 -5.43 -3.05
C ASP A 84 -14.22 -6.07 -2.21
N ARG A 85 -14.20 -5.80 -0.90
CA ARG A 85 -13.19 -6.32 0.02
C ARG A 85 -13.11 -7.84 -0.06
N ARG A 86 -11.91 -8.37 -0.27
CA ARG A 86 -11.70 -9.81 -0.47
C ARG A 86 -10.29 -10.23 -0.09
N LEU A 87 -10.15 -11.53 0.18
CA LEU A 87 -8.87 -12.21 0.30
C LEU A 87 -8.69 -13.12 -0.90
N ASP A 88 -7.56 -12.95 -1.58
CA ASP A 88 -7.15 -13.77 -2.70
C ASP A 88 -5.97 -14.66 -2.28
N TYR A 89 -6.10 -15.96 -2.54
CA TYR A 89 -5.02 -16.94 -2.38
C TYR A 89 -4.57 -17.41 -3.76
N ARG A 90 -3.26 -17.32 -4.04
CA ARG A 90 -2.66 -17.77 -5.29
C ARG A 90 -1.43 -18.64 -5.00
N PRO A 91 -1.46 -19.96 -5.25
CA PRO A 91 -0.29 -20.80 -5.10
C PRO A 91 0.81 -20.39 -6.07
N ASP A 92 2.07 -20.50 -5.65
CA ASP A 92 3.29 -20.23 -6.43
C ASP A 92 4.19 -21.48 -6.43
N ARG A 93 5.36 -21.40 -7.08
CA ARG A 93 6.35 -22.49 -7.09
C ARG A 93 7.02 -22.65 -5.72
N ASP A 94 7.71 -23.78 -5.54
CA ASP A 94 8.56 -24.07 -4.38
C ASP A 94 7.83 -24.11 -3.01
N GLY A 95 6.54 -24.46 -3.02
CA GLY A 95 5.73 -24.54 -1.80
C GLY A 95 5.30 -23.18 -1.24
N MET A 96 5.50 -22.11 -2.01
CA MET A 96 5.10 -20.75 -1.64
C MET A 96 3.70 -20.43 -2.17
N ALA A 97 3.04 -19.45 -1.54
CA ALA A 97 1.77 -18.93 -2.03
C ALA A 97 1.63 -17.44 -1.67
N TRP A 98 0.92 -16.71 -2.52
CA TRP A 98 0.53 -15.34 -2.26
C TRP A 98 -0.82 -15.30 -1.55
N LEU A 99 -0.86 -14.60 -0.43
CA LEU A 99 -2.09 -14.17 0.23
C LEU A 99 -2.21 -12.65 0.09
N SER A 100 -3.25 -12.17 -0.58
CA SER A 100 -3.47 -10.75 -0.86
C SER A 100 -4.82 -10.30 -0.30
N ALA A 101 -4.84 -9.23 0.47
CA ALA A 101 -6.06 -8.64 1.00
C ALA A 101 -6.39 -7.33 0.26
N TYR A 102 -7.54 -7.28 -0.40
CA TYR A 102 -8.09 -6.04 -0.93
C TYR A 102 -9.02 -5.45 0.13
N LEU A 103 -8.63 -4.33 0.73
CA LEU A 103 -9.28 -3.75 1.89
C LEU A 103 -9.47 -2.23 1.71
N PRO A 104 -10.35 -1.61 2.50
CA PRO A 104 -10.33 -0.17 2.73
C PRO A 104 -8.92 0.33 3.03
N ALA A 105 -8.53 1.46 2.42
CA ALA A 105 -7.15 1.95 2.45
C ALA A 105 -6.64 2.26 3.87
N ASP A 106 -7.51 2.74 4.75
CA ASP A 106 -7.24 2.97 6.18
C ASP A 106 -6.89 1.66 6.91
N GLN A 107 -7.65 0.59 6.65
CA GLN A 107 -7.39 -0.73 7.24
C GLN A 107 -6.10 -1.34 6.70
N ALA A 108 -5.87 -1.26 5.38
CA ALA A 108 -4.64 -1.74 4.77
C ALA A 108 -3.39 -0.99 5.30
N ALA A 109 -3.48 0.34 5.44
CA ALA A 109 -2.42 1.15 6.03
C ALA A 109 -2.18 0.80 7.50
N GLY A 110 -3.26 0.66 8.29
CA GLY A 110 -3.16 0.26 9.69
C GLY A 110 -2.49 -1.11 9.88
N ILE A 111 -2.84 -2.10 9.06
CA ILE A 111 -2.19 -3.43 9.07
C ILE A 111 -0.70 -3.30 8.70
N TRP A 112 -0.38 -2.54 7.67
CA TRP A 112 0.99 -2.32 7.23
C TRP A 112 1.85 -1.64 8.29
N ASP A 113 1.34 -0.58 8.92
CA ASP A 113 2.07 0.17 9.94
C ASP A 113 2.27 -0.66 11.21
N ARG A 114 1.24 -1.43 11.60
CA ARG A 114 1.31 -2.32 12.78
C ARG A 114 2.32 -3.44 12.56
N THR A 115 2.28 -4.12 11.41
CA THR A 115 3.25 -5.17 11.06
C THR A 115 4.67 -4.61 10.93
N THR A 116 4.83 -3.41 10.35
CA THR A 116 6.13 -2.76 10.22
C THR A 116 6.70 -2.36 11.58
N THR A 117 5.88 -1.81 12.47
CA THR A 117 6.30 -1.46 13.84
C THR A 117 6.76 -2.69 14.61
N ALA A 118 5.97 -3.76 14.57
CA ALA A 118 6.33 -5.03 15.21
C ALA A 118 7.62 -5.63 14.62
N ALA A 119 7.77 -5.62 13.28
CA ALA A 119 8.98 -6.10 12.63
C ALA A 119 10.22 -5.27 12.99
N ARG A 120 10.09 -3.95 13.13
CA ARG A 120 11.18 -3.07 13.59
C ARG A 120 11.59 -3.36 15.02
N ALA A 121 10.64 -3.71 15.89
CA ALA A 121 10.93 -4.08 17.28
C ALA A 121 11.74 -5.38 17.39
N LEU A 122 11.71 -6.23 16.36
CA LEU A 122 12.51 -7.46 16.28
C LEU A 122 13.91 -7.24 15.69
N GLN A 123 14.18 -6.08 15.11
CA GLN A 123 15.50 -5.80 14.55
C GLN A 123 16.51 -5.61 15.68
N GLY A 124 17.68 -6.22 15.53
CA GLY A 124 18.79 -6.11 16.46
C GLY A 124 20.10 -6.60 15.83
N PRO A 125 21.24 -6.48 16.53
CA PRO A 125 22.55 -6.90 16.03
C PRO A 125 22.61 -8.37 15.60
N ASP A 126 21.80 -9.22 16.24
CA ASP A 126 21.75 -10.67 16.00
C ASP A 126 20.61 -11.08 15.04
N GLU A 127 19.83 -10.13 14.51
CA GLU A 127 18.73 -10.41 13.59
C GLU A 127 19.22 -10.32 12.14
N SER A 128 19.36 -11.49 11.51
CA SER A 128 19.84 -11.60 10.13
C SER A 128 18.74 -11.43 9.07
N ARG A 129 17.46 -11.51 9.46
CA ARG A 129 16.33 -11.41 8.52
C ARG A 129 16.10 -9.97 8.11
N THR A 130 15.68 -9.81 6.85
CA THR A 130 15.28 -8.50 6.32
C THR A 130 13.97 -8.02 6.94
N LEU A 131 13.76 -6.70 6.97
CA LEU A 131 12.49 -6.13 7.45
C LEU A 131 11.28 -6.66 6.68
N SER A 132 11.43 -7.03 5.40
CA SER A 132 10.36 -7.65 4.61
C SER A 132 10.01 -9.05 5.09
N GLN A 133 11.01 -9.88 5.40
CA GLN A 133 10.81 -11.22 5.95
C GLN A 133 10.16 -11.13 7.34
N LEU A 134 10.67 -10.27 8.21
CA LEU A 134 10.09 -10.06 9.55
C LEU A 134 8.63 -9.60 9.50
N ARG A 135 8.27 -8.72 8.56
CA ARG A 135 6.87 -8.32 8.36
C ARG A 135 5.98 -9.48 7.92
N ALA A 136 6.47 -10.31 7.01
CA ALA A 136 5.74 -11.49 6.55
C ALA A 136 5.52 -12.49 7.71
N ASP A 137 6.56 -12.75 8.51
CA ASP A 137 6.50 -13.62 9.69
C ASP A 137 5.47 -13.09 10.72
N VAL A 138 5.55 -11.81 11.08
CA VAL A 138 4.59 -11.17 12.01
C VAL A 138 3.16 -11.28 11.50
N ALA A 139 2.94 -11.00 10.21
CA ALA A 139 1.61 -11.10 9.60
C ALA A 139 1.08 -12.54 9.64
N ALA A 140 1.91 -13.53 9.31
CA ALA A 140 1.54 -14.94 9.37
C ALA A 140 1.17 -15.36 10.80
N ILE A 141 1.96 -14.97 11.79
CA ILE A 141 1.69 -15.26 13.20
C ILE A 141 0.34 -14.68 13.62
N TRP A 142 0.05 -13.42 13.30
CA TRP A 142 -1.22 -12.80 13.68
C TRP A 142 -2.44 -13.42 12.98
N LEU A 143 -2.29 -13.89 11.75
CA LEU A 143 -3.38 -14.51 11.00
C LEU A 143 -3.61 -15.99 11.39
N LEU A 144 -2.57 -16.69 11.84
CA LEU A 144 -2.65 -18.08 12.28
C LEU A 144 -2.94 -18.23 13.78
N THR A 145 -2.53 -17.24 14.58
CA THR A 145 -2.77 -17.25 16.02
C THR A 145 -4.17 -16.73 16.30
N ASN A 146 -5.05 -17.63 16.71
CA ASN A 146 -6.36 -17.30 17.23
C ASN A 146 -6.20 -16.51 18.54
N ASN A 147 -6.17 -15.17 18.48
CA ASN A 147 -6.37 -14.34 19.67
C ASN A 147 -7.89 -14.24 19.98
N ILE A 148 -8.48 -15.40 20.24
CA ILE A 148 -9.72 -15.53 21.03
C ILE A 148 -9.33 -15.73 22.49
N ALA A 149 -8.48 -14.84 23.01
CA ALA A 149 -8.40 -14.61 24.45
C ALA A 149 -9.26 -13.38 24.76
N GLY A 150 -10.45 -13.68 25.33
CA GLY A 150 -11.36 -12.84 26.10
C GLY A 150 -11.25 -11.31 26.02
N GLY A 151 -12.40 -10.67 25.82
CA GLY A 151 -12.58 -9.26 26.15
C GLY A 151 -12.06 -8.95 27.55
N GLY A 152 -11.09 -8.04 27.63
CA GLY A 152 -10.44 -7.66 28.88
C GLY A 152 -9.33 -6.67 28.60
N THR A 153 -9.60 -5.41 28.89
CA THR A 153 -8.66 -4.28 28.92
C THR A 153 -7.37 -4.60 29.70
N GLY A 154 -6.21 -4.24 29.15
CA GLY A 154 -4.96 -4.15 29.91
C GLY A 154 -3.75 -4.64 29.11
N GLY A 155 -2.79 -3.75 28.86
CA GLY A 155 -1.62 -4.04 28.02
C GLY A 155 -0.74 -5.17 28.56
N THR A 156 -0.04 -5.83 27.64
CA THR A 156 1.34 -6.31 27.81
C THR A 156 1.84 -6.78 26.44
N ASP A 157 2.76 -5.99 25.93
CA ASP A 157 3.80 -6.16 24.91
C ASP A 157 4.67 -7.44 25.05
N THR A 158 4.29 -8.42 25.85
CA THR A 158 5.12 -9.60 26.19
C THR A 158 4.78 -10.86 25.37
N GLY A 159 3.66 -10.87 24.62
CA GLY A 159 3.24 -12.05 23.86
C GLY A 159 4.02 -12.31 22.56
N LEU A 160 4.65 -11.28 21.97
CA LEU A 160 5.28 -11.41 20.65
C LEU A 160 6.61 -12.16 20.72
N ALA A 161 7.43 -11.92 21.75
CA ALA A 161 8.71 -12.60 21.94
C ALA A 161 8.55 -14.09 22.26
N GLY A 162 7.53 -14.46 23.04
CA GLY A 162 7.21 -15.86 23.35
C GLY A 162 6.70 -16.66 22.15
N ALA A 163 5.87 -16.05 21.29
CA ALA A 163 5.42 -16.68 20.05
C ALA A 163 6.55 -16.89 19.04
N LEU A 164 7.54 -15.99 19.02
CA LEU A 164 8.71 -16.08 18.12
C LEU A 164 9.82 -17.01 18.64
N GLY A 165 9.91 -17.23 19.96
CA GLY A 165 10.88 -18.14 20.58
C GLY A 165 10.38 -19.57 20.79
N GLY A 166 9.07 -19.82 20.66
CA GLY A 166 8.43 -21.09 21.05
C GLY A 166 8.16 -22.09 19.92
N MET A 167 8.37 -21.74 18.64
CA MET A 167 8.07 -22.63 17.52
C MET A 167 9.29 -23.45 17.07
N ALA A 168 9.80 -24.25 18.01
CA ALA A 168 10.62 -25.42 17.69
C ALA A 168 9.70 -26.62 17.42
N VAL A 169 9.65 -27.04 16.14
CA VAL A 169 9.36 -28.39 15.60
C VAL A 169 8.07 -29.11 16.09
N GLY A 170 7.11 -29.27 15.16
CA GLY A 170 5.92 -30.15 15.23
C GLY A 170 4.64 -29.34 15.50
N ASP A 171 3.68 -29.16 14.59
CA ASP A 171 3.08 -30.08 13.64
C ASP A 171 2.97 -29.47 12.23
N GLY A 172 3.26 -30.28 11.21
CA GLY A 172 3.18 -29.88 9.81
C GLY A 172 1.76 -29.52 9.40
N VAL A 173 1.57 -28.29 8.90
CA VAL A 173 0.40 -27.94 8.08
C VAL A 173 0.39 -28.89 6.88
N PRO A 174 -0.69 -29.67 6.65
CA PRO A 174 -0.73 -30.58 5.52
C PRO A 174 -0.67 -29.78 4.22
N SER A 175 0.40 -29.99 3.45
CA SER A 175 0.52 -29.45 2.10
C SER A 175 -0.66 -29.96 1.27
N PRO A 176 -1.39 -29.08 0.54
CA PRO A 176 -2.45 -29.52 -0.34
C PRO A 176 -1.86 -30.46 -1.40
N ARG A 177 -2.46 -31.65 -1.56
CA ARG A 177 -2.04 -32.64 -2.55
C ARG A 177 -2.04 -31.99 -3.93
N ALA A 178 -0.90 -32.05 -4.61
CA ALA A 178 -0.81 -31.70 -6.02
C ALA A 178 -1.83 -32.57 -6.80
N GLN A 179 -2.80 -31.94 -7.43
CA GLN A 179 -3.64 -32.60 -8.41
C GLN A 179 -2.84 -32.66 -9.73
N VAL A 180 -2.48 -33.88 -10.11
CA VAL A 180 -2.01 -34.24 -11.46
C VAL A 180 -3.23 -34.58 -12.30
#